data_AF-A0A817TBI4-F1
#
_entry.id   AF-A0A817TBI4-F1
#
_cell.length_a   1.000
_cell.length_b   1.000
_cell.length_c   1.000
_cell.angle_alpha   90.00
_cell.angle_beta   90.00
_cell.angle_gamma   90.00
#
_symmetry.space_group_name_H-M   'P 1'
#
loop_
_entity.id
_entity.type
_entity.pdbx_description
1 polymer ?
#
loop_
_entity_poly.entity_id
_entity_poly.type
_entity_poly.pdbx_seq_one_letter_code
_entity_poly.pdbx_strand_id
1 'polypeptide(L)'
;MPGADLYDFNGGTFSWLEEQLKQLEKQPSTIVLLQHQPFRAPFYIPGEIYAFGESKRLRIEHLLRQFTSLNYFGVFAGHFHMWSDGKAFDDMPKFRQFETDACKVAQAIALVTANIKTGEIVKIEKMYGDEPTLQKRFTDNT
;
A
#
# COMPACT_ATOMS: atom_id res chain seq x y z
N MET A 1 16.24 -5.23 -3.34
CA MET A 1 17.26 -4.16 -3.51
C MET A 1 17.64 -3.63 -2.13
N PRO A 2 18.93 -3.34 -1.85
CA PRO A 2 19.37 -2.83 -0.54
C PRO A 2 18.75 -1.48 -0.12
N GLY A 3 18.08 -0.75 -1.02
CA GLY A 3 17.45 0.53 -0.71
C GLY A 3 15.99 0.47 -0.23
N ALA A 4 15.33 -0.69 -0.27
CA ALA A 4 13.90 -0.82 0.01
C ALA A 4 13.58 -1.87 1.07
N ASP A 5 14.53 -2.16 1.96
CA ASP A 5 14.40 -3.23 2.96
C ASP A 5 13.93 -2.71 4.33
N LEU A 6 13.41 -3.61 5.17
CA LEU A 6 13.00 -3.31 6.54
C LEU A 6 14.16 -3.60 7.50
N TYR A 7 14.56 -2.59 8.25
CA TYR A 7 15.76 -2.64 9.08
C TYR A 7 15.48 -2.75 10.57
N ASP A 8 16.21 -3.66 11.22
CA ASP A 8 16.18 -3.94 12.65
C ASP A 8 17.48 -3.52 13.36
N PHE A 9 17.75 -2.23 13.34
CA PHE A 9 18.76 -1.61 14.18
C PHE A 9 18.13 -0.39 14.87
N ASN A 10 18.79 0.18 15.87
CA ASN A 10 18.28 1.37 16.56
C ASN A 10 18.11 2.55 15.59
N GLY A 11 16.91 3.14 15.52
CA GLY A 11 16.55 4.13 14.51
C GLY A 11 16.26 3.56 13.11
N GLY A 12 16.31 2.23 12.94
CA GLY A 12 15.85 1.53 11.75
C GLY A 12 14.32 1.47 11.67
N THR A 13 13.80 0.84 10.61
CA THR A 13 12.37 0.87 10.27
C THR A 13 11.46 0.39 11.41
N PHE A 14 11.81 -0.70 12.09
CA PHE A 14 10.96 -1.24 13.15
C PHE A 14 10.91 -0.32 14.38
N SER A 15 12.07 0.15 14.84
CA SER A 15 12.18 1.07 15.98
C SER A 15 11.46 2.39 15.69
N TRP A 16 11.68 2.96 14.50
CA TRP A 16 11.00 4.19 14.09
C TRP A 16 9.48 4.00 14.01
N LEU A 17 9.01 2.93 13.37
CA LEU A 17 7.57 2.67 13.22
C LEU A 17 6.89 2.49 14.59
N GLU A 18 7.52 1.75 15.51
CA GLU A 18 7.01 1.60 16.87
C GLU A 18 6.83 2.95 17.57
N GLU A 19 7.81 3.86 17.44
CA GLU A 19 7.72 5.21 18.01
C GLU A 19 6.59 6.03 17.38
N GLN A 20 6.37 5.92 16.07
CA GLN A 20 5.25 6.60 15.40
C GLN A 20 3.91 6.08 15.91
N LEU A 21 3.75 4.76 16.02
CA LEU A 21 2.51 4.13 16.49
C LEU A 21 2.21 4.52 17.94
N LYS A 22 3.21 4.56 18.83
CA LYS A 22 3.07 5.05 20.22
C LYS A 22 2.56 6.49 20.30
N GLN A 23 2.97 7.35 19.36
CA GLN A 23 2.50 8.73 19.31
C GLN A 23 1.05 8.80 18.83
N LEU A 24 0.70 7.98 17.84
CA LEU A 24 -0.64 7.91 17.26
C LEU A 24 -1.67 7.34 18.23
N GLU A 25 -1.33 6.41 19.13
CA GLU A 25 -2.27 5.90 20.15
C GLU A 25 -2.87 6.97 21.05
N LYS A 26 -2.20 8.12 21.17
CA LYS A 26 -2.69 9.25 21.97
C LYS A 26 -3.89 9.95 21.33
N GLN A 27 -4.24 9.61 20.09
CA GLN A 27 -5.31 10.24 19.31
C GLN A 27 -6.09 9.19 18.50
N PRO A 28 -7.43 9.26 18.43
CA PRO A 28 -8.20 8.34 17.60
C PRO A 28 -7.82 8.55 16.13
N SER A 29 -7.02 7.63 15.60
CA SER A 29 -6.41 7.76 14.28
C SER A 29 -6.75 6.56 13.41
N THR A 30 -7.12 6.85 12.17
CA THR A 30 -7.16 5.84 11.11
C THR A 30 -5.81 5.83 10.42
N ILE A 31 -5.20 4.65 10.33
CA ILE A 31 -3.86 4.45 9.82
C ILE A 31 -3.91 3.81 8.44
N VAL A 32 -3.20 4.44 7.52
CA VAL A 32 -2.89 3.94 6.19
C VAL A 32 -1.37 3.95 6.06
N LEU A 33 -0.79 2.84 5.60
CA LEU A 33 0.62 2.77 5.28
C LEU A 33 0.84 3.10 3.80
N LEU A 34 1.87 3.89 3.51
CA LEU A 34 2.34 4.17 2.16
C LEU A 34 3.76 3.64 2.06
N GLN A 35 4.01 2.69 1.15
CA GLN A 35 5.34 2.12 0.97
C GLN A 35 5.56 1.70 -0.48
N HIS A 36 6.83 1.57 -0.89
CA HIS A 36 7.13 1.16 -2.25
C HIS A 36 6.98 -0.36 -2.45
N GLN A 37 7.49 -1.17 -1.52
CA GLN A 37 7.53 -2.63 -1.65
C GLN A 37 6.37 -3.27 -0.87
N PRO A 38 5.62 -4.22 -1.45
CA PRO A 38 4.49 -4.88 -0.79
C PRO A 38 4.91 -5.83 0.33
N PHE A 39 3.98 -6.09 1.25
CA PHE A 39 4.14 -7.15 2.24
C PHE A 39 3.99 -8.54 1.65
N ARG A 40 3.09 -8.70 0.67
CA ARG A 40 2.79 -10.00 0.06
C ARG A 40 2.65 -9.84 -1.46
N ALA A 41 3.15 -10.81 -2.22
CA ALA A 41 2.91 -10.85 -3.65
C ALA A 41 1.67 -11.72 -3.97
N PRO A 42 0.94 -11.42 -5.07
CA PRO A 42 -0.03 -12.36 -5.63
C PRO A 42 0.63 -13.71 -5.92
N PHE A 43 -0.15 -14.80 -5.88
CA PHE A 43 0.39 -16.17 -6.02
C PHE A 43 1.15 -16.42 -7.35
N TYR A 44 0.85 -15.64 -8.38
CA TYR A 44 1.48 -15.72 -9.71
C TYR A 44 2.74 -14.83 -9.84
N ILE A 45 3.12 -14.09 -8.80
CA ILE A 45 4.31 -13.24 -8.76
C ILE A 45 5.33 -13.83 -7.76
N PRO A 46 6.62 -13.96 -8.11
CA PRO A 46 7.65 -14.45 -7.19
C PRO A 46 7.84 -13.54 -5.97
N GLY A 47 7.22 -13.90 -4.83
CA GLY A 47 7.18 -13.04 -3.64
C GLY A 47 8.53 -12.69 -3.03
N GLU A 48 9.50 -13.62 -3.06
CA GLU A 48 10.83 -13.40 -2.48
C GLU A 48 11.64 -12.30 -3.19
N ILE A 49 11.29 -12.01 -4.45
CA ILE A 49 11.98 -11.01 -5.27
C ILE A 49 11.29 -9.65 -5.15
N TYR A 50 9.96 -9.66 -5.12
CA TYR A 50 9.15 -8.47 -5.34
C TYR A 50 8.34 -8.02 -4.10
N ALA A 51 8.29 -8.79 -3.03
CA ALA A 51 7.66 -8.43 -1.76
C ALA A 51 8.65 -8.57 -0.60
N PHE A 52 8.28 -8.13 0.59
CA PHE A 52 9.09 -8.37 1.78
C PHE A 52 9.17 -9.87 2.09
N GLY A 53 10.35 -10.31 2.54
CA GLY A 53 10.53 -11.67 3.05
C GLY A 53 9.59 -11.94 4.23
N GLU A 54 9.17 -13.20 4.37
CA GLU A 54 8.13 -13.59 5.31
C GLU A 54 8.42 -13.16 6.77
N SER A 55 9.65 -13.34 7.24
CA SER A 55 10.02 -12.95 8.61
C SER A 55 9.81 -11.47 8.89
N LYS A 56 10.12 -10.60 7.92
CA LYS A 56 9.94 -9.15 8.04
C LYS A 56 8.47 -8.76 7.95
N ARG A 57 7.72 -9.41 7.05
CA ARG A 57 6.25 -9.27 6.95
C ARG A 57 5.57 -9.60 8.29
N LEU A 58 5.86 -10.77 8.85
CA LEU A 58 5.30 -11.23 10.12
C LEU A 58 5.70 -10.33 11.28
N ARG A 59 6.89 -9.74 11.24
CA ARG A 59 7.31 -8.79 12.26
C ARG A 59 6.56 -7.47 12.21
N ILE A 60 6.28 -6.94 11.01
CA ILE A 60 5.39 -5.79 10.87
C ILE A 60 3.98 -6.14 11.35
N GLU A 61 3.45 -7.30 10.95
CA GLU A 61 2.14 -7.79 11.42
C GLU A 61 2.07 -7.83 12.96
N HIS A 62 3.11 -8.39 13.60
CA HIS A 62 3.22 -8.43 15.05
C HIS A 62 3.23 -7.02 15.66
N LEU A 63 4.07 -6.12 15.12
CA LEU A 63 4.18 -4.75 15.61
C LEU A 63 2.84 -4.01 15.51
N LEU A 64 2.15 -4.06 14.36
CA LEU A 64 0.85 -3.40 14.18
C LEU A 64 -0.20 -3.93 15.17
N ARG A 65 -0.20 -5.24 15.42
CA ARG A 65 -1.15 -5.87 16.34
C ARG A 65 -0.94 -5.51 17.81
N GLN A 66 0.23 -5.00 18.20
CA GLN A 66 0.47 -4.52 19.56
C GLN A 66 -0.33 -3.24 19.87
N PHE A 67 -0.62 -2.43 18.86
CA PHE A 67 -1.32 -1.15 19.00
C PHE A 67 -2.81 -1.29 18.66
N THR A 68 -3.52 -2.09 19.45
CA THR A 68 -4.94 -2.46 19.20
C THR A 68 -5.93 -1.30 19.23
N SER A 69 -5.53 -0.16 19.80
CA SER A 69 -6.34 1.07 19.84
C SER A 69 -6.39 1.78 18.48
N LEU A 70 -5.43 1.47 17.59
CA LEU A 70 -5.33 2.06 16.25
C LEU A 70 -6.20 1.30 15.25
N ASN A 71 -6.81 2.06 14.35
CA ASN A 71 -7.64 1.50 13.30
C ASN A 71 -6.87 1.45 11.96
N TYR A 72 -6.44 0.26 11.54
CA TYR A 72 -5.63 0.08 10.33
C TYR A 72 -6.47 -0.27 9.11
N PHE A 73 -6.49 0.61 8.12
CA PHE A 73 -7.17 0.37 6.85
C PHE A 73 -6.38 -0.56 5.93
N GLY A 74 -5.06 -0.37 5.88
CA GLY A 74 -4.26 -1.09 4.91
C GLY A 74 -2.97 -0.38 4.51
N VAL A 75 -2.44 -0.84 3.38
CA VAL A 75 -1.23 -0.35 2.74
C VAL A 75 -1.45 -0.11 1.25
N PHE A 76 -1.00 1.06 0.79
CA PHE A 76 -0.81 1.37 -0.61
C PHE A 76 0.64 1.04 -0.96
N ALA A 77 0.82 0.04 -1.82
CA ALA A 77 2.11 -0.45 -2.26
C ALA A 77 2.31 -0.24 -3.78
N GLY A 78 3.54 -0.42 -4.24
CA GLY A 78 3.92 -0.41 -5.64
C GLY A 78 4.92 -1.51 -5.94
N HIS A 79 5.90 -1.24 -6.80
CA HIS A 79 6.97 -2.19 -7.18
C HIS A 79 6.55 -3.25 -8.21
N PHE A 80 5.37 -3.87 -8.12
CA PHE A 80 4.94 -4.83 -9.16
C PHE A 80 4.61 -4.15 -10.50
N HIS A 81 4.28 -2.85 -10.47
CA HIS A 81 3.74 -2.11 -11.62
C HIS A 81 2.52 -2.84 -12.21
N MET A 82 1.70 -3.41 -11.33
CA MET A 82 0.52 -4.19 -11.67
C MET A 82 -0.59 -3.86 -10.69
N TRP A 83 -1.83 -3.90 -11.18
CA TRP A 83 -2.99 -3.78 -10.31
C TRP A 83 -3.10 -5.05 -9.47
N SER A 84 -3.17 -4.90 -8.15
CA SER A 84 -3.47 -6.00 -7.24
C SER A 84 -4.25 -5.47 -6.04
N ASP A 85 -5.18 -6.28 -5.55
CA ASP A 85 -5.97 -6.02 -4.35
C ASP A 85 -6.07 -7.33 -3.57
N GLY A 86 -5.72 -7.29 -2.29
CA GLY A 86 -5.77 -8.46 -1.43
C GLY A 86 -5.43 -8.15 0.03
N LYS A 87 -4.96 -9.19 0.73
CA LYS A 87 -4.54 -9.10 2.12
C LYS A 87 -3.02 -9.02 2.20
N ALA A 88 -2.50 -8.15 3.08
CA ALA A 88 -1.08 -8.20 3.48
C ALA A 88 -0.79 -9.33 4.48
N PHE A 89 -1.77 -9.60 5.33
CA PHE A 89 -1.65 -10.36 6.57
C PHE A 89 -2.86 -11.29 6.73
N ASP A 90 -2.65 -12.51 7.22
CA ASP A 90 -3.75 -13.46 7.40
C ASP A 90 -4.55 -13.18 8.67
N ASP A 91 -3.88 -12.73 9.75
CA ASP A 91 -4.52 -12.45 11.04
C ASP A 91 -5.11 -11.04 11.13
N MET A 92 -4.90 -10.20 10.11
CA MET A 92 -5.49 -8.86 10.01
C MET A 92 -6.36 -8.77 8.75
N PRO A 93 -7.48 -9.49 8.65
CA PRO A 93 -8.27 -9.59 7.42
C PRO A 93 -8.89 -8.26 6.96
N LYS A 94 -9.00 -7.28 7.87
CA LYS A 94 -9.45 -5.91 7.57
C LYS A 94 -8.35 -5.04 6.97
N PHE A 95 -7.08 -5.40 7.19
CA PHE A 95 -5.92 -4.71 6.63
C PHE A 95 -5.74 -5.10 5.17
N ARG A 96 -6.11 -4.20 4.27
CA ARG A 96 -6.01 -4.42 2.83
C ARG A 96 -4.65 -4.00 2.29
N GLN A 97 -4.09 -4.77 1.38
CA GLN A 97 -2.97 -4.32 0.56
C GLN A 97 -3.47 -4.15 -0.85
N PHE A 98 -3.08 -3.04 -1.47
CA PHE A 98 -3.31 -2.84 -2.87
C PHE A 98 -2.16 -2.11 -3.53
N GLU A 99 -2.05 -2.41 -4.82
CA GLU A 99 -0.95 -2.07 -5.68
C GLU A 99 -1.46 -1.23 -6.82
N THR A 100 -0.84 -0.08 -7.03
CA THR A 100 -1.19 0.79 -8.15
C THR A 100 -0.23 0.52 -9.31
N ASP A 101 -0.77 0.32 -10.52
CA ASP A 101 0.01 0.19 -11.75
C ASP A 101 0.17 1.52 -12.49
N ALA A 102 0.10 2.63 -11.75
CA ALA A 102 0.09 4.00 -12.27
C ALA A 102 1.29 4.34 -13.17
N CYS A 103 2.35 3.53 -13.15
CA CYS A 103 3.60 3.74 -13.89
C CYS A 103 3.69 3.01 -15.25
N LYS A 104 2.82 2.03 -15.57
CA LYS A 104 2.93 1.24 -16.83
C LYS A 104 1.93 1.65 -17.90
N VAL A 105 0.70 1.95 -17.49
CA VAL A 105 -0.32 2.52 -18.36
C VAL A 105 -0.57 3.88 -17.74
N ALA A 106 0.14 4.90 -18.22
CA ALA A 106 0.04 6.25 -17.69
C ALA A 106 -1.45 6.60 -17.64
N GLN A 107 -1.94 6.92 -16.43
CA GLN A 107 -3.34 7.23 -16.07
C GLN A 107 -4.15 6.06 -15.46
N ALA A 108 -3.68 5.47 -14.35
CA ALA A 108 -4.56 4.71 -13.46
C ALA A 108 -4.73 5.47 -12.12
N ILE A 109 -5.98 5.61 -11.67
CA ILE A 109 -6.35 6.15 -10.36
C ILE A 109 -6.99 5.03 -9.56
N ALA A 110 -6.56 4.84 -8.31
CA ALA A 110 -7.24 3.96 -7.36
C ALA A 110 -8.29 4.78 -6.59
N LEU A 111 -9.58 4.44 -6.76
CA LEU A 111 -10.65 4.97 -5.91
C LEU A 111 -10.90 3.99 -4.76
N VAL A 112 -10.68 4.46 -3.54
CA VAL A 112 -10.86 3.65 -2.32
C VAL A 112 -12.08 4.16 -1.57
N THR A 113 -13.07 3.30 -1.38
CA THR A 113 -14.23 3.59 -0.55
C THR A 113 -14.05 2.92 0.80
N ALA A 114 -14.24 3.68 1.88
CA ALA A 114 -14.14 3.18 3.24
C ALA A 114 -15.41 3.48 4.05
N ASN A 115 -15.76 2.55 4.93
CA ASN A 115 -16.80 2.73 5.94
C ASN A 115 -16.17 3.36 7.18
N ILE A 116 -16.44 4.65 7.40
CA ILE A 116 -15.89 5.42 8.51
C ILE A 116 -16.36 4.88 9.87
N LYS A 117 -17.55 4.28 9.96
CA LYS A 117 -18.08 3.73 11.22
C LYS A 117 -17.41 2.44 11.63
N THR A 118 -17.15 1.54 10.68
CA THR A 118 -16.51 0.24 10.95
C THR A 118 -14.99 0.28 10.81
N GLY A 119 -14.47 1.34 10.21
CA GLY A 119 -13.05 1.53 10.01
C GLY A 119 -12.47 0.64 8.91
N GLU A 120 -13.25 0.30 7.89
CA GLU A 120 -12.89 -0.71 6.89
C GLU A 120 -12.93 -0.17 5.47
N ILE A 121 -11.98 -0.59 4.63
CA ILE A 121 -12.08 -0.42 3.18
C ILE A 121 -13.13 -1.40 2.64
N VAL A 122 -14.20 -0.87 2.05
CA VAL A 122 -15.31 -1.66 1.50
C VAL A 122 -15.12 -1.98 0.03
N LYS A 123 -14.45 -1.09 -0.72
CA LYS A 123 -14.28 -1.21 -2.17
C LYS A 123 -13.02 -0.50 -2.62
N ILE A 124 -12.32 -1.10 -3.58
CA ILE A 124 -11.19 -0.49 -4.28
C ILE A 124 -11.46 -0.66 -5.77
N GLU A 125 -11.42 0.44 -6.51
CA GLU A 125 -11.68 0.47 -7.94
C GLU A 125 -10.51 1.07 -8.68
N LYS A 126 -10.19 0.46 -9.81
CA LYS A 126 -9.25 1.03 -10.76
C LYS A 126 -10.01 1.85 -11.78
N MET A 127 -9.70 3.13 -11.86
CA MET A 127 -10.17 4.03 -12.90
C MET A 127 -9.03 4.30 -13.85
N TYR A 128 -9.29 4.23 -15.15
CA TYR A 128 -8.34 4.67 -16.16
C TYR A 128 -8.65 6.12 -16.52
N GLY A 129 -7.62 6.94 -16.73
CA GLY A 129 -7.80 8.16 -17.51
C GLY A 129 -7.92 7.77 -18.98
N ASP A 130 -8.77 8.49 -19.71
CA ASP A 130 -8.71 8.47 -21.16
C ASP A 130 -7.41 9.14 -21.59
N GLU A 131 -6.66 8.51 -22.51
CA GLU A 131 -5.54 9.21 -23.15
C GLU A 131 -6.06 10.57 -23.64
N PRO A 132 -5.37 11.69 -23.33
CA PRO A 132 -5.77 12.96 -23.90
C PRO A 132 -5.74 12.78 -25.42
N THR A 133 -6.92 12.78 -26.05
CA THR A 133 -7.01 12.80 -27.50
C THR A 133 -6.27 14.06 -27.92
N LEU A 134 -5.06 13.90 -28.46
CA LEU A 134 -4.38 14.95 -29.17
C LEU A 134 -5.31 15.29 -30.32
N GLN A 135 -6.19 16.29 -30.13
CA GLN A 135 -6.81 16.95 -31.25
C GLN A 135 -5.64 17.43 -32.09
N LYS A 136 -5.42 16.75 -33.22
CA LYS A 136 -4.49 17.21 -34.25
C LYS A 136 -4.89 18.66 -34.48
N ARG A 137 -4.07 19.59 -33.98
CA ARG A 137 -4.08 20.96 -34.50
C ARG A 137 -3.71 20.77 -35.94
N PHE A 138 -4.73 20.74 -36.80
CA PHE A 138 -4.53 20.85 -38.22
C PHE A 138 -3.67 22.09 -38.40
N THR A 139 -2.53 21.88 -39.01
CA THR A 139 -1.72 22.93 -39.59
C THR A 139 -2.62 23.65 -40.59
N ASP A 140 -3.24 24.75 -40.14
CA ASP A 140 -3.81 25.74 -41.04
C ASP A 140 -2.61 26.44 -41.69
N ASN A 141 -2.12 25.82 -42.76
CA ASN A 141 -1.37 26.50 -43.79
C ASN A 141 -2.36 27.39 -44.56
N THR A 142 -2.40 28.68 -44.21
CA THR A 142 -2.68 29.77 -45.14
C THR A 142 -1.91 31.01 -44.70
#